data_AF-A0A4Y3MA50-F1
#
_entry.id   AF-A0A4Y3MA50-F1
#
_cell.length_a   1.000
_cell.length_b   1.000
_cell.length_c   1.000
_cell.angle_alpha   90.00
_cell.angle_beta   90.00
_cell.angle_gamma   90.00
#
_symmetry.space_group_name_H-M   'P 1'
#
loop_
_entity.id
_entity.type
_entity.pdbx_description
1 polymer ?
#
loop_
_entity_poly.entity_id
_entity_poly.type
_entity_poly.pdbx_seq_one_letter_code
_entity_poly.pdbx_strand_id
1 'polypeptide(L)'
;MILLAMLEALFQLGLLLVLAPVIGWCLDDLPFLLAGRSVGPVRFRLLQAGRFWKTLFRAPLGGRTALALMAGILTLLCLPAVTTGSVFSSLADPLVIGLVVLLGRGFVGQSLLPGEAGRFIPAVLLLCLTEALIALAAPGTDGLGGLCAMLHIEPEPGLEGALAACALALGIACPPLRAQDVTGMLSGIRDRQEREAARSIADVLNCGWLLLLSDLALPVSVGLAQGGVQGWWLGLLALVGRLALTVAVAVGLRLMAQERSARLTALFAGVALLLALAGRFGT
;
A
#
# COMPACT_ATOMS: atom_id res chain seq x y z
N MET A 1 -9.51 4.77 26.68
CA MET A 1 -8.43 4.78 25.68
C MET A 1 -8.64 3.71 24.60
N ILE A 2 -8.81 2.43 24.94
CA ILE A 2 -9.01 1.34 23.95
C ILE A 2 -10.21 1.59 23.02
N LEU A 3 -11.37 2.00 23.56
CA LEU A 3 -12.57 2.25 22.75
C LEU A 3 -12.35 3.35 21.69
N LEU A 4 -11.60 4.41 22.03
CA LEU A 4 -11.29 5.50 21.11
C LEU A 4 -10.39 4.99 19.98
N ALA A 5 -9.32 4.28 20.32
CA ALA A 5 -8.39 3.69 19.34
C ALA A 5 -9.09 2.67 18.42
N MET A 6 -10.07 1.90 18.93
CA MET A 6 -10.90 1.02 18.10
C MET A 6 -11.80 1.82 17.15
N LEU A 7 -12.41 2.90 17.63
CA LEU A 7 -13.25 3.77 16.80
C LEU A 7 -12.43 4.44 15.69
N GLU A 8 -11.22 4.91 16.00
CA GLU A 8 -10.28 5.48 15.04
C GLU A 8 -9.87 4.45 13.98
N ALA A 9 -9.56 3.21 14.39
CA ALA A 9 -9.23 2.13 13.47
C ALA A 9 -10.39 1.76 12.53
N LEU A 10 -11.62 1.69 13.07
CA LEU A 10 -12.83 1.43 12.27
C LEU A 10 -13.13 2.58 11.30
N PHE A 11 -12.95 3.82 11.75
CA PHE A 11 -13.14 5.00 10.92
C PHE A 11 -12.09 5.05 9.80
N GLN A 12 -10.81 4.83 10.12
CA GLN A 12 -9.73 4.73 9.14
C GLN A 12 -10.04 3.63 8.11
N LEU A 13 -10.43 2.45 8.56
CA LEU A 13 -10.81 1.35 7.67
C LEU A 13 -11.95 1.77 6.73
N GLY A 14 -13.03 2.36 7.27
CA GLY A 14 -14.14 2.85 6.47
C GLY A 14 -13.70 3.87 5.42
N LEU A 15 -12.87 4.84 5.81
CA LEU A 15 -12.30 5.85 4.91
C LEU A 15 -11.47 5.21 3.79
N LEU A 16 -10.57 4.28 4.13
CA LEU A 16 -9.69 3.62 3.18
C LEU A 16 -10.44 2.70 2.23
N LEU A 17 -11.49 2.01 2.69
CA LEU A 17 -12.36 1.19 1.82
C LEU A 17 -13.15 2.04 0.81
N VAL A 18 -13.53 3.27 1.18
CA VAL A 18 -14.13 4.23 0.25
C VAL A 18 -13.09 4.79 -0.74
N LEU A 19 -11.85 4.96 -0.29
CA LEU A 19 -10.75 5.48 -1.11
C LEU A 19 -10.19 4.43 -2.09
N ALA A 20 -10.24 3.15 -1.74
CA ALA A 20 -9.75 2.05 -2.57
C ALA A 20 -10.22 2.08 -4.04
N PRO A 21 -11.53 2.20 -4.35
CA PRO A 21 -11.98 2.32 -5.75
C PRO A 21 -11.53 3.62 -6.45
N VAL A 22 -11.28 4.69 -5.69
CA VAL A 22 -10.74 5.95 -6.23
C VAL A 22 -9.28 5.76 -6.62
N ILE A 23 -8.48 5.10 -5.77
CA ILE A 23 -7.09 4.73 -6.06
C ILE A 23 -7.03 3.79 -7.27
N GLY A 24 -7.90 2.78 -7.32
CA GLY A 24 -8.01 1.88 -8.47
C GLY A 24 -8.28 2.64 -9.77
N TRP A 25 -9.20 3.61 -9.74
CA TRP A 25 -9.45 4.51 -10.88
C TRP A 25 -8.21 5.34 -11.24
N CYS A 26 -7.53 5.92 -10.25
CA CYS A 26 -6.33 6.72 -10.50
C CYS A 26 -5.22 5.86 -11.15
N LEU A 27 -5.02 4.63 -10.70
CA LEU A 27 -3.99 3.76 -11.26
C LEU A 27 -4.28 3.34 -12.70
N ASP A 28 -5.54 3.04 -13.02
CA ASP A 28 -5.91 2.52 -14.32
C ASP A 28 -6.19 3.63 -15.34
N ASP A 29 -6.99 4.62 -14.97
CA ASP A 29 -7.61 5.60 -15.85
C ASP A 29 -6.85 6.94 -15.90
N LEU A 30 -6.21 7.39 -14.80
CA LEU A 30 -5.44 8.65 -14.78
C LEU A 30 -4.34 8.72 -15.86
N PRO A 31 -3.55 7.67 -16.14
CA PRO A 31 -2.53 7.73 -17.19
C PRO A 31 -3.12 7.99 -18.58
N PHE A 32 -4.33 7.47 -18.85
CA PHE A 32 -5.02 7.71 -20.11
C PHE A 32 -5.62 9.11 -20.18
N LEU A 33 -6.13 9.62 -19.05
CA LEU A 33 -6.59 11.00 -18.94
C LEU A 33 -5.44 12.00 -19.19
N LEU A 34 -4.27 11.76 -18.59
CA LEU A 34 -3.06 12.57 -18.81
C LEU A 34 -2.56 12.50 -20.26
N ALA A 35 -2.79 11.36 -20.93
CA ALA A 35 -2.54 11.20 -22.36
C ALA A 35 -3.64 11.80 -23.27
N GLY A 36 -4.60 12.55 -22.71
CA GLY A 36 -5.66 13.23 -23.44
C GLY A 36 -6.81 12.34 -23.92
N ARG A 37 -6.92 11.09 -23.42
CA ARG A 37 -8.01 10.18 -23.79
C ARG A 37 -9.22 10.37 -22.87
N SER A 38 -10.41 10.14 -23.42
CA SER A 38 -11.64 10.07 -22.63
C SER A 38 -11.62 8.86 -21.71
N VAL A 39 -11.90 9.07 -20.42
CA VAL A 39 -11.96 8.00 -19.40
C VAL A 39 -13.33 7.95 -18.74
N GLY A 40 -13.70 6.78 -18.22
CA GLY A 40 -14.94 6.62 -17.48
C GLY A 40 -14.92 7.41 -16.16
N PRO A 41 -16.05 7.93 -15.67
CA PRO A 41 -16.08 8.68 -14.42
C PRO A 41 -15.90 7.77 -13.19
N VAL A 42 -15.17 8.27 -12.18
CA VAL A 42 -14.89 7.60 -10.88
C VAL A 42 -16.16 7.04 -10.23
N ARG A 43 -17.30 7.73 -10.40
CA ARG A 43 -18.60 7.34 -9.83
C ARG A 43 -18.99 5.89 -10.16
N PHE A 44 -18.60 5.37 -11.33
CA PHE A 44 -18.94 3.98 -11.69
C PHE A 44 -18.18 2.97 -10.83
N ARG A 45 -16.89 3.21 -10.54
CA ARG A 45 -16.12 2.36 -9.62
C ARG A 45 -16.65 2.43 -8.19
N LEU A 46 -17.02 3.62 -7.72
CA LEU A 46 -17.63 3.79 -6.40
C LEU A 46 -18.96 3.03 -6.27
N LEU A 47 -19.84 3.12 -7.28
CA LEU A 47 -21.09 2.37 -7.30
C LEU A 47 -20.85 0.86 -7.38
N GLN A 48 -19.83 0.41 -8.11
CA GLN A 48 -19.46 -1.00 -8.18
C GLN A 48 -18.96 -1.51 -6.82
N ALA A 49 -18.09 -0.77 -6.14
CA ALA A 49 -17.64 -1.09 -4.79
C ALA A 49 -18.82 -1.15 -3.80
N GLY A 50 -19.74 -0.17 -3.87
CA GLY A 50 -20.94 -0.17 -3.03
C GLY A 50 -21.83 -1.40 -3.26
N ARG A 51 -21.97 -1.85 -4.52
CA ARG A 51 -22.67 -3.11 -4.83
C ARG A 51 -21.93 -4.33 -4.27
N PHE A 52 -20.62 -4.38 -4.41
CA PHE A 52 -19.78 -5.45 -3.87
C PHE A 52 -19.96 -5.60 -2.36
N TRP A 53 -19.85 -4.52 -1.59
CA TRP A 53 -20.06 -4.55 -0.14
C TRP A 53 -21.48 -4.98 0.22
N LYS A 54 -22.49 -4.50 -0.50
CA LYS A 54 -23.89 -4.93 -0.30
C LYS A 54 -24.09 -6.42 -0.59
N THR A 55 -23.42 -6.97 -1.60
CA THR A 55 -23.49 -8.40 -1.93
C THR A 55 -22.74 -9.26 -0.91
N LEU A 56 -21.63 -8.78 -0.35
CA LEU A 56 -20.86 -9.48 0.66
C LEU A 56 -21.67 -9.80 1.92
N PHE A 57 -22.58 -8.90 2.31
CA PHE A 57 -23.50 -9.13 3.44
C PHE A 57 -24.59 -10.16 3.15
N ARG A 58 -24.81 -10.53 1.88
CA ARG A 58 -25.91 -11.41 1.46
C ARG A 58 -25.44 -12.80 1.04
N ALA A 59 -24.22 -12.92 0.53
CA ALA A 59 -23.68 -14.16 0.02
C ALA A 59 -22.22 -14.32 0.46
N PRO A 60 -21.80 -15.52 0.87
CA PRO A 60 -20.41 -15.78 1.22
C PRO A 60 -19.51 -15.69 -0.02
N LEU A 61 -18.29 -15.18 0.17
CA LEU A 61 -17.24 -15.25 -0.83
C LEU A 61 -16.65 -16.66 -0.92
N GLY A 62 -16.16 -17.04 -2.09
CA GLY A 62 -15.32 -18.23 -2.24
C GLY A 62 -14.06 -18.14 -1.38
N GLY A 63 -13.51 -19.28 -0.94
CA GLY A 63 -12.40 -19.31 0.01
C GLY A 63 -11.17 -18.49 -0.42
N ARG A 64 -10.77 -18.54 -1.69
CA ARG A 64 -9.61 -17.77 -2.19
C ARG A 64 -9.86 -16.26 -2.17
N THR A 65 -11.01 -15.81 -2.68
CA THR A 65 -11.36 -14.38 -2.70
C THR A 65 -11.59 -13.84 -1.30
N ALA A 66 -12.11 -14.65 -0.38
CA ALA A 66 -12.20 -14.32 1.04
C ALA A 66 -10.80 -14.11 1.66
N LEU A 67 -9.84 -15.00 1.40
CA LEU A 67 -8.46 -14.83 1.88
C LEU A 67 -7.79 -13.58 1.30
N ALA A 68 -7.99 -13.29 0.02
CA ALA A 68 -7.49 -12.06 -0.61
C ALA A 68 -8.09 -10.80 0.03
N LEU A 69 -9.40 -10.81 0.31
CA LEU A 69 -10.08 -9.71 1.00
C LEU A 69 -9.58 -9.55 2.43
N MET A 70 -9.43 -10.66 3.17
CA MET A 70 -8.90 -10.65 4.53
C MET A 70 -7.50 -10.05 4.60
N ALA A 71 -6.63 -10.43 3.66
CA ALA A 71 -5.30 -9.83 3.53
C ALA A 71 -5.40 -8.32 3.33
N GLY A 72 -6.24 -7.86 2.40
CA GLY A 72 -6.46 -6.43 2.16
C GLY A 72 -6.98 -5.69 3.39
N ILE A 73 -8.02 -6.21 4.05
CA ILE A 73 -8.59 -5.60 5.26
C ILE A 73 -7.56 -5.55 6.39
N LEU A 74 -6.81 -6.62 6.62
CA LEU A 74 -5.77 -6.68 7.64
C LEU A 74 -4.69 -5.62 7.38
N THR A 75 -4.25 -5.48 6.13
CA THR A 75 -3.29 -4.43 5.74
C THR A 75 -3.83 -3.03 6.04
N LEU A 76 -5.07 -2.71 5.64
CA LEU A 76 -5.66 -1.38 5.86
C LEU A 76 -5.89 -1.06 7.34
N LEU A 77 -6.11 -2.11 8.15
CA LEU A 77 -6.36 -1.98 9.59
C LEU A 77 -5.06 -1.77 10.37
N CYS A 78 -3.98 -2.47 10.00
CA CYS A 78 -2.70 -2.39 10.70
C CYS A 78 -1.90 -1.14 10.33
N LEU A 79 -1.89 -0.74 9.06
CA LEU A 79 -1.06 0.38 8.60
C LEU A 79 -1.41 1.70 9.32
N PRO A 80 -0.40 2.48 9.76
CA PRO A 80 -0.60 3.75 10.45
C PRO A 80 -0.88 4.88 9.44
N ALA A 81 -1.92 4.72 8.60
CA ALA A 81 -2.18 5.61 7.47
C ALA A 81 -2.50 7.06 7.88
N VAL A 82 -3.30 7.25 8.94
CA VAL A 82 -3.66 8.60 9.43
C VAL A 82 -2.89 8.95 10.69
N THR A 83 -2.86 8.04 11.66
CA THR A 83 -2.14 8.24 12.92
C THR A 83 -1.52 6.96 13.46
N THR A 84 -0.55 7.12 14.35
CA THR A 84 0.04 6.01 15.13
C THR A 84 -0.86 5.52 16.27
N GLY A 85 -2.01 6.16 16.53
CA GLY A 85 -2.90 5.87 17.66
C GLY A 85 -3.79 4.64 17.52
N SER A 86 -3.79 3.97 16.36
CA SER A 86 -4.61 2.78 16.15
C SER A 86 -4.12 1.60 17.00
N VAL A 87 -5.04 0.73 17.43
CA VAL A 87 -4.71 -0.45 18.28
C VAL A 87 -3.77 -1.43 17.57
N PHE A 88 -3.74 -1.40 16.24
CA PHE A 88 -2.98 -2.35 15.41
C PHE A 88 -1.72 -1.75 14.79
N SER A 89 -1.43 -0.47 15.04
CA SER A 89 -0.29 0.24 14.43
C SER A 89 1.06 -0.38 14.79
N SER A 90 1.18 -0.97 15.99
CA SER A 90 2.38 -1.70 16.43
C SER A 90 2.56 -3.05 15.73
N LEU A 91 1.50 -3.60 15.13
CA LEU A 91 1.56 -4.84 14.36
C LEU A 91 1.93 -4.59 12.88
N ALA A 92 2.12 -3.32 12.49
CA ALA A 92 2.45 -2.93 11.12
C ALA A 92 3.93 -3.13 10.81
N ASP A 93 4.43 -4.35 10.96
CA ASP A 93 5.74 -4.73 10.47
C ASP A 93 5.72 -4.68 8.92
N PRO A 94 6.59 -3.90 8.27
CA PRO A 94 6.54 -3.70 6.82
C PRO A 94 6.80 -4.99 6.04
N LEU A 95 7.65 -5.89 6.55
CA LEU A 95 7.88 -7.20 5.95
C LEU A 95 6.62 -8.06 6.04
N VAL A 96 6.02 -8.19 7.22
CA VAL A 96 4.81 -8.99 7.43
C VAL A 96 3.65 -8.45 6.61
N ILE A 97 3.38 -7.14 6.68
CA ILE A 97 2.31 -6.49 5.93
C ILE A 97 2.55 -6.61 4.42
N GLY A 98 3.78 -6.39 3.97
CA GLY A 98 4.15 -6.57 2.57
C GLY A 98 3.91 -8.00 2.08
N LEU A 99 4.31 -9.01 2.86
CA LEU A 99 4.07 -10.42 2.55
C LEU A 99 2.57 -10.75 2.51
N VAL A 100 1.79 -10.24 3.46
CA VAL A 100 0.32 -10.41 3.50
C VAL A 100 -0.31 -9.86 2.22
N VAL A 101 0.08 -8.67 1.77
CA VAL A 101 -0.44 -8.09 0.51
C VAL A 101 -0.03 -8.94 -0.69
N LEU A 102 1.23 -9.37 -0.78
CA LEU A 102 1.72 -10.20 -1.89
C LEU A 102 1.00 -11.55 -1.95
N LEU A 103 0.75 -12.19 -0.80
CA LEU A 103 -0.05 -13.42 -0.72
C LEU A 103 -1.49 -13.14 -1.13
N GLY A 104 -2.09 -12.05 -0.64
CA GLY A 104 -3.43 -11.61 -1.01
C GLY A 104 -3.60 -11.47 -2.52
N ARG A 105 -2.61 -10.88 -3.21
CA ARG A 105 -2.58 -10.79 -4.69
C ARG A 105 -2.64 -12.17 -5.34
N GLY A 106 -1.88 -13.14 -4.86
CA GLY A 106 -1.89 -14.52 -5.35
C GLY A 106 -3.25 -15.24 -5.22
N PHE A 107 -4.10 -14.78 -4.29
CA PHE A 107 -5.44 -15.33 -4.07
C PHE A 107 -6.57 -14.62 -4.83
N VAL A 108 -6.30 -13.51 -5.53
CA VAL A 108 -7.33 -12.75 -6.29
C VAL A 108 -7.90 -13.54 -7.47
N GLY A 109 -7.07 -14.29 -8.19
CA GLY A 109 -7.45 -15.05 -9.39
C GLY A 109 -7.15 -16.54 -9.27
N GLN A 110 -7.46 -17.29 -10.33
CA GLN A 110 -7.20 -18.74 -10.36
C GLN A 110 -5.73 -19.06 -10.62
N SER A 111 -5.07 -18.25 -11.43
CA SER A 111 -3.65 -18.39 -11.81
C SER A 111 -2.84 -17.15 -11.43
N LEU A 112 -1.58 -17.37 -11.07
CA LEU A 112 -0.58 -16.31 -11.01
C LEU A 112 -0.27 -15.84 -12.43
N LEU A 113 -0.08 -14.54 -12.60
CA LEU A 113 0.31 -14.00 -13.90
C LEU A 113 1.68 -14.56 -14.33
N PRO A 114 1.88 -14.89 -15.61
CA PRO A 114 3.19 -15.31 -16.09
C PRO A 114 4.21 -14.21 -15.82
N GLY A 115 5.27 -14.57 -15.07
CA GLY A 115 6.32 -13.64 -14.64
C GLY A 115 6.06 -12.89 -13.33
N GLU A 116 4.92 -13.06 -12.65
CA GLU A 116 4.74 -12.50 -11.30
C GLU A 116 5.58 -13.22 -10.25
N ALA A 117 5.75 -14.55 -10.36
CA ALA A 117 6.58 -15.32 -9.42
C ALA A 117 8.04 -14.81 -9.39
N GLY A 118 8.59 -14.43 -10.54
CA GLY A 118 9.93 -13.83 -10.64
C GLY A 118 10.03 -12.43 -10.03
N ARG A 119 8.91 -11.77 -9.76
CA ARG A 119 8.84 -10.42 -9.15
C ARG A 119 8.60 -10.45 -7.64
N PHE A 120 8.07 -11.56 -7.11
CA PHE A 120 7.92 -11.72 -5.67
C PHE A 120 9.27 -11.82 -4.98
N ILE A 121 10.25 -12.52 -5.57
CA ILE A 121 11.59 -12.65 -5.00
C ILE A 121 12.25 -11.28 -4.73
N PRO A 122 12.40 -10.36 -5.71
CA PRO A 122 12.99 -9.05 -5.44
C PRO A 122 12.15 -8.21 -4.49
N ALA A 123 10.82 -8.33 -4.51
CA ALA A 123 9.95 -7.62 -3.56
C ALA A 123 10.19 -8.11 -2.12
N VAL A 124 10.27 -9.42 -1.89
CA VAL A 124 10.58 -10.02 -0.59
C VAL A 124 11.97 -9.59 -0.12
N LEU A 125 12.98 -9.63 -0.99
CA LEU A 125 14.33 -9.18 -0.64
C LEU A 125 14.36 -7.70 -0.24
N LEU A 126 13.61 -6.84 -0.94
CA LEU A 126 13.49 -5.43 -0.60
C LEU A 126 12.72 -5.19 0.70
N LEU A 127 11.70 -5.99 0.99
CA LEU A 127 11.01 -5.95 2.28
C LEU A 127 11.96 -6.36 3.41
N CYS A 128 12.76 -7.42 3.22
CA CYS A 128 13.80 -7.81 4.18
C CYS A 128 14.86 -6.72 4.35
N LEU A 129 15.26 -6.06 3.27
CA LEU A 129 16.18 -4.93 3.33
C LEU A 129 15.57 -3.77 4.12
N THR A 130 14.31 -3.44 3.87
CA THR A 130 13.59 -2.37 4.57
C THR A 130 13.55 -2.66 6.07
N GLU A 131 13.20 -3.88 6.45
CA GLU A 131 13.17 -4.33 7.84
C GLU A 131 14.56 -4.28 8.48
N ALA A 132 15.60 -4.74 7.78
CA ALA A 132 16.97 -4.68 8.28
C ALA A 132 17.45 -3.23 8.49
N LEU A 133 17.08 -2.30 7.61
CA LEU A 133 17.41 -0.89 7.76
C LEU A 133 16.70 -0.27 8.96
N ILE A 134 15.41 -0.57 9.15
CA ILE A 134 14.64 -0.13 10.32
C ILE A 134 15.28 -0.68 11.60
N ALA A 135 15.57 -1.98 11.66
CA ALA A 135 16.16 -2.61 12.83
C ALA A 135 17.56 -2.06 13.18
N LEU A 136 18.33 -1.61 12.18
CA LEU A 136 19.66 -1.04 12.37
C LEU A 136 19.63 0.42 12.82
N ALA A 137 18.67 1.21 12.32
CA ALA A 137 18.59 2.66 12.57
C ALA A 137 17.70 3.00 13.78
N ALA A 138 16.63 2.24 13.98
CA ALA A 138 15.62 2.48 15.01
C ALA A 138 15.48 1.26 15.95
N PRO A 139 16.49 0.93 16.76
CA PRO A 139 16.43 -0.23 17.63
C PRO A 139 15.33 -0.08 18.68
N GLY A 140 14.44 -1.08 18.76
CA GLY A 140 13.34 -1.11 19.73
C GLY A 140 12.04 -0.46 19.27
N THR A 141 11.93 -0.04 18.00
CA THR A 141 10.63 0.35 17.45
C THR A 141 9.82 -0.88 17.04
N ASP A 142 8.64 -1.04 17.64
CA ASP A 142 7.69 -2.07 17.25
C ASP A 142 6.90 -1.64 16.01
N GLY A 143 7.32 -2.12 14.84
CA GLY A 143 6.67 -1.90 13.55
C GLY A 143 6.68 -0.43 13.06
N LEU A 144 5.93 -0.18 11.97
CA LEU A 144 5.83 1.15 11.36
C LEU A 144 5.22 2.20 12.29
N GLY A 145 4.29 1.82 13.16
CA GLY A 145 3.70 2.74 14.15
C GLY A 145 4.76 3.29 15.12
N GLY A 146 5.61 2.41 15.65
CA GLY A 146 6.74 2.79 16.52
C GLY A 146 7.78 3.62 15.78
N LEU A 147 8.12 3.23 14.55
CA LEU A 147 9.05 3.97 13.69
C LEU A 147 8.59 5.41 13.43
N CYS A 148 7.33 5.59 13.02
CA CYS A 148 6.76 6.91 12.77
C CYS A 148 6.79 7.77 14.04
N ALA A 149 6.50 7.18 15.21
CA ALA A 149 6.55 7.89 16.48
C ALA A 149 7.99 8.29 16.86
N MET A 150 8.98 7.41 16.66
CA MET A 150 10.38 7.70 16.93
C MET A 150 10.90 8.84 16.04
N LEU A 151 10.64 8.79 14.72
CA LEU A 151 11.13 9.80 13.77
C LEU A 151 10.57 11.21 14.02
N HIS A 152 9.44 11.34 14.72
CA HIS A 152 8.96 12.65 15.18
C HIS A 152 9.75 13.22 16.35
N ILE A 153 10.37 12.36 17.16
CA ILE A 153 11.16 12.76 18.33
C ILE A 153 12.61 13.01 17.89
N GLU A 154 13.18 12.07 17.13
CA GLU A 154 14.54 12.12 16.62
C GLU A 154 14.50 11.90 15.09
N PRO A 155 14.47 12.99 14.30
CA PRO A 155 14.42 12.87 12.85
C PRO A 155 15.76 12.39 12.29
N GLU A 156 15.72 11.29 11.56
CA GLU A 156 16.90 10.72 10.90
C GLU A 156 16.78 10.82 9.37
N PRO A 157 17.32 11.90 8.75
CA PRO A 157 17.12 12.16 7.33
C PRO A 157 17.74 11.07 6.43
N GLY A 158 18.80 10.41 6.89
CA GLY A 158 19.43 9.28 6.19
C GLY A 158 18.52 8.05 6.11
N LEU A 159 17.83 7.73 7.21
CA LEU A 159 16.86 6.64 7.27
C LEU A 159 15.61 6.97 6.43
N GLU A 160 15.06 8.17 6.56
CA GLU A 160 13.90 8.61 5.75
C GLU A 160 14.17 8.50 4.25
N GLY A 161 15.34 8.98 3.81
CA GLY A 161 15.76 8.86 2.41
C GLY A 161 15.94 7.41 1.97
N ALA A 162 16.48 6.56 2.85
CA ALA A 162 16.64 5.13 2.57
C ALA A 162 15.29 4.41 2.44
N LEU A 163 14.33 4.70 3.33
CA LEU A 163 12.99 4.13 3.28
C LEU A 163 12.22 4.61 2.05
N ALA A 164 12.35 5.88 1.65
CA ALA A 164 11.80 6.38 0.40
C ALA A 164 12.39 5.67 -0.83
N ALA A 165 13.71 5.44 -0.84
CA ALA A 165 14.35 4.67 -1.91
C ALA A 165 13.90 3.20 -1.93
N CYS A 166 13.72 2.56 -0.76
CA CYS A 166 13.14 1.22 -0.64
C CYS A 166 11.69 1.18 -1.15
N ALA A 167 10.86 2.15 -0.80
CA ALA A 167 9.48 2.26 -1.28
C ALA A 167 9.42 2.40 -2.81
N LEU A 168 10.30 3.23 -3.39
CA LEU A 168 10.44 3.33 -4.85
C LEU A 168 10.87 2.01 -5.48
N ALA A 169 11.90 1.36 -4.92
CA ALA A 169 12.38 0.07 -5.40
C ALA A 169 11.27 -0.99 -5.37
N LEU A 170 10.48 -1.04 -4.29
CA LEU A 170 9.33 -1.92 -4.12
C LEU A 170 8.23 -1.63 -5.15
N GLY A 171 7.90 -0.36 -5.37
CA GLY A 171 6.95 0.06 -6.40
C GLY A 171 7.39 -0.30 -7.83
N ILE A 172 8.69 -0.27 -8.12
CA ILE A 172 9.25 -0.67 -9.42
C ILE A 172 9.27 -2.20 -9.56
N ALA A 173 9.70 -2.93 -8.51
CA ALA A 173 9.81 -4.38 -8.52
C ALA A 173 8.43 -5.05 -8.60
N CYS A 174 7.50 -4.56 -7.78
CA CYS A 174 6.13 -5.06 -7.68
C CYS A 174 5.14 -3.91 -7.84
N PRO A 175 4.86 -3.46 -9.08
CA PRO A 175 3.86 -2.42 -9.31
C PRO A 175 2.46 -2.90 -8.92
N PRO A 176 1.53 -1.98 -8.63
CA PRO A 176 0.14 -2.32 -8.32
C PRO A 176 -0.52 -3.08 -9.48
N LEU A 177 -1.51 -3.92 -9.16
CA LEU A 177 -2.24 -4.73 -10.13
C LEU A 177 -3.03 -3.83 -11.08
N ARG A 178 -2.79 -3.96 -12.39
CA ARG A 178 -3.52 -3.21 -13.43
C ARG A 178 -4.83 -3.90 -13.78
N ALA A 179 -5.80 -3.16 -14.34
CA ALA A 179 -7.02 -3.76 -14.88
C ALA A 179 -6.77 -4.90 -15.89
N GLN A 180 -5.72 -4.78 -16.70
CA GLN A 180 -5.31 -5.83 -17.66
C GLN A 180 -4.76 -7.08 -16.96
N ASP A 181 -3.91 -6.88 -15.95
CA ASP A 181 -3.34 -7.94 -15.12
C ASP A 181 -4.48 -8.71 -14.42
N VAL A 182 -5.40 -7.99 -13.77
CA VAL A 182 -6.60 -8.56 -13.13
C VAL A 182 -7.47 -9.29 -14.16
N THR A 183 -7.69 -8.73 -15.34
CA THR A 183 -8.48 -9.40 -16.39
C THR A 183 -7.83 -10.72 -16.85
N GLY A 184 -6.50 -10.75 -16.95
CA GLY A 184 -5.74 -11.98 -17.24
C GLY A 184 -5.92 -13.05 -16.16
N MET A 185 -5.81 -12.66 -14.88
CA MET A 185 -5.98 -13.55 -13.72
C MET A 185 -7.40 -14.13 -13.60
N LEU A 186 -8.39 -13.43 -14.15
CA LEU A 186 -9.80 -13.81 -14.11
C LEU A 186 -10.29 -14.53 -15.37
N SER A 187 -9.42 -14.77 -16.36
CA SER A 187 -9.79 -15.39 -17.64
C SER A 187 -10.47 -16.77 -17.49
N GLY A 188 -10.12 -17.53 -16.46
CA GLY A 188 -10.71 -18.85 -16.14
C GLY A 188 -12.04 -18.81 -15.37
N ILE A 189 -12.41 -17.67 -14.78
CA ILE A 189 -13.63 -17.55 -13.97
C ILE A 189 -14.79 -17.22 -14.89
N ARG A 190 -15.86 -18.03 -14.90
CA ARG A 190 -17.05 -17.78 -15.77
C ARG A 190 -18.07 -16.86 -15.13
N ASP A 191 -18.20 -16.88 -13.80
CA ASP A 191 -19.19 -16.09 -13.11
C ASP A 191 -18.84 -14.60 -13.11
N ARG A 192 -19.83 -13.77 -13.47
CA ARG A 192 -19.70 -12.32 -13.52
C ARG A 192 -19.56 -11.74 -12.11
N GLN A 193 -20.29 -12.28 -11.14
CA GLN A 193 -20.26 -11.76 -9.76
C GLN A 193 -18.90 -11.99 -9.12
N GLU A 194 -18.33 -13.19 -9.27
CA GLU A 194 -16.96 -13.48 -8.83
C GLU A 194 -15.90 -12.56 -9.47
N ARG A 195 -16.01 -12.26 -10.78
CA ARG A 195 -15.10 -11.32 -11.45
C ARG A 195 -15.24 -9.90 -10.91
N GLU A 196 -16.46 -9.43 -10.69
CA GLU A 196 -16.71 -8.09 -10.13
C GLU A 196 -16.21 -7.97 -8.69
N ALA A 197 -16.36 -9.03 -7.89
CA ALA A 197 -15.81 -9.13 -6.55
C ALA A 197 -14.28 -9.11 -6.55
N ALA A 198 -13.64 -9.92 -7.40
CA ALA A 198 -12.18 -9.97 -7.48
C ALA A 198 -11.55 -8.64 -7.92
N ARG A 199 -12.21 -7.89 -8.82
CA ARG A 199 -11.78 -6.52 -9.18
C ARG A 199 -11.86 -5.57 -7.99
N SER A 200 -12.93 -5.64 -7.22
CA SER A 200 -13.10 -4.81 -6.03
C SER A 200 -12.06 -5.15 -4.95
N ILE A 201 -11.74 -6.44 -4.79
CA ILE A 201 -10.67 -6.90 -3.88
C ILE A 201 -9.30 -6.46 -4.37
N ALA A 202 -9.04 -6.47 -5.68
CA ALA A 202 -7.80 -5.96 -6.25
C ALA A 202 -7.63 -4.45 -5.97
N ASP A 203 -8.69 -3.65 -6.04
CA ASP A 203 -8.66 -2.23 -5.67
C ASP A 203 -8.30 -2.05 -4.18
N VAL A 204 -8.83 -2.90 -3.28
CA VAL A 204 -8.48 -2.89 -1.84
C VAL A 204 -7.02 -3.27 -1.62
N LEU A 205 -6.51 -4.31 -2.28
CA LEU A 205 -5.11 -4.72 -2.17
C LEU A 205 -4.15 -3.67 -2.75
N ASN A 206 -4.52 -3.05 -3.88
CA ASN A 206 -3.76 -1.94 -4.46
C ASN A 206 -3.71 -0.73 -3.52
N CYS A 207 -4.82 -0.43 -2.87
CA CYS A 207 -4.87 0.60 -1.83
C CYS A 207 -3.93 0.26 -0.67
N GLY A 208 -4.00 -0.96 -0.13
CA GLY A 208 -3.09 -1.41 0.93
C GLY A 208 -1.62 -1.37 0.52
N TRP A 209 -1.30 -1.77 -0.71
CA TRP A 209 0.06 -1.68 -1.25
C TRP A 209 0.56 -0.24 -1.36
N LEU A 210 -0.24 0.65 -1.94
CA LEU A 210 0.15 2.07 -2.07
C LEU A 210 0.25 2.78 -0.73
N LEU A 211 -0.58 2.40 0.24
CA LEU A 211 -0.47 2.90 1.61
C LEU A 211 0.84 2.48 2.24
N LEU A 212 1.20 1.20 2.17
CA LEU A 212 2.49 0.70 2.66
C LEU A 212 3.66 1.48 2.03
N LEU A 213 3.65 1.67 0.71
CA LEU A 213 4.68 2.46 0.03
C LEU A 213 4.69 3.92 0.48
N SER A 214 3.52 4.51 0.74
CA SER A 214 3.40 5.90 1.18
C SER A 214 3.81 6.12 2.64
N ASP A 215 3.54 5.14 3.51
CA ASP A 215 3.96 5.10 4.91
C ASP A 215 5.48 4.93 5.01
N LEU A 216 6.06 4.10 4.16
CA LEU A 216 7.52 3.95 4.06
C LEU A 216 8.19 5.20 3.46
N ALA A 217 7.60 5.82 2.45
CA ALA A 217 8.25 6.94 1.77
C ALA A 217 8.26 8.24 2.59
N LEU A 218 7.25 8.45 3.44
CA LEU A 218 7.07 9.69 4.19
C LEU A 218 6.52 9.41 5.61
N PRO A 219 7.27 8.67 6.45
CA PRO A 219 6.81 8.21 7.77
C PRO A 219 6.52 9.37 8.74
N VAL A 220 7.30 10.46 8.68
CA VAL A 220 7.13 11.65 9.56
C VAL A 220 5.82 12.40 9.32
N SER A 221 5.15 12.17 8.20
CA SER A 221 3.86 12.84 7.95
C SER A 221 2.65 12.10 8.54
N VAL A 222 2.86 10.92 9.13
CA VAL A 222 1.83 10.19 9.89
C VAL A 222 1.56 10.91 11.21
N GLY A 223 0.29 11.20 11.53
CA GLY A 223 -0.05 11.93 12.75
C GLY A 223 0.31 11.16 14.03
N LEU A 224 0.75 11.87 15.06
CA LEU A 224 0.99 11.28 16.38
C LEU A 224 -0.31 11.09 17.17
N ALA A 225 -0.42 9.96 17.87
CA ALA A 225 -1.53 9.67 18.78
C ALA A 225 -1.73 10.75 19.86
N GLN A 226 -0.64 11.36 20.33
CA GLN A 226 -0.66 12.41 21.36
C GLN A 226 -1.26 13.74 20.85
N GLY A 227 -1.35 13.93 19.53
CA GLY A 227 -1.93 15.13 18.92
C GLY A 227 -3.46 15.21 18.97
N GLY A 228 -4.14 14.15 19.45
CA GLY A 228 -5.59 14.08 19.53
C GLY A 228 -6.27 14.37 18.18
N VAL A 229 -7.38 15.12 18.21
CA VAL A 229 -8.17 15.46 17.01
C VAL A 229 -7.37 16.27 15.99
N GLN A 230 -6.51 17.19 16.45
CA GLN A 230 -5.68 18.01 15.56
C GLN A 230 -4.63 17.16 14.84
N GLY A 231 -3.97 16.24 15.56
CA GLY A 231 -3.03 15.28 14.98
C GLY A 231 -3.69 14.39 13.94
N TRP A 232 -4.94 13.96 14.20
CA TRP A 232 -5.72 13.16 13.26
C TRP A 232 -6.07 13.93 11.97
N TRP A 233 -6.42 15.21 12.07
CA TRP A 233 -6.75 16.04 10.90
C TRP A 233 -5.54 16.39 10.04
N LEU A 234 -4.40 16.68 10.68
CA LEU A 234 -3.12 16.86 9.99
C LEU A 234 -2.69 15.56 9.31
N GLY A 235 -2.82 14.42 10.00
CA GLY A 235 -2.56 13.09 9.44
C GLY A 235 -3.43 12.78 8.22
N LEU A 236 -4.69 13.23 8.21
CA LEU A 236 -5.58 13.04 7.07
C LEU A 236 -5.18 13.90 5.86
N LEU A 237 -4.80 15.15 6.08
CA LEU A 237 -4.25 16.01 5.01
C LEU A 237 -2.94 15.43 4.45
N ALA A 238 -2.05 14.98 5.34
CA ALA A 238 -0.81 14.32 4.97
C ALA A 238 -1.05 13.03 4.20
N LEU A 239 -2.02 12.20 4.61
CA LEU A 239 -2.42 10.99 3.89
C LEU A 239 -2.83 11.30 2.44
N VAL A 240 -3.64 12.33 2.23
CA VAL A 240 -4.05 12.75 0.88
C VAL A 240 -2.82 13.17 0.06
N GLY A 241 -1.93 13.99 0.63
CA GLY A 241 -0.71 14.43 -0.05
C GLY A 241 0.22 13.27 -0.41
N ARG A 242 0.44 12.35 0.53
CA ARG A 242 1.28 11.17 0.34
C ARG A 242 0.72 10.21 -0.69
N LEU A 243 -0.58 9.92 -0.63
CA LEU A 243 -1.23 9.06 -1.63
C LEU A 243 -1.24 9.71 -3.01
N ALA A 244 -1.47 11.01 -3.11
CA ALA A 244 -1.37 11.72 -4.37
C ALA A 244 0.05 11.63 -4.95
N LEU A 245 1.08 11.79 -4.11
CA LEU A 245 2.48 11.65 -4.52
C LEU A 245 2.81 10.22 -4.96
N THR A 246 2.45 9.20 -4.19
CA THR A 246 2.74 7.80 -4.54
C THR A 246 2.00 7.36 -5.79
N VAL A 247 0.75 7.79 -5.98
CA VAL A 247 -0.01 7.57 -7.21
C VAL A 247 0.66 8.29 -8.38
N ALA A 248 1.07 9.55 -8.22
CA ALA A 248 1.76 10.30 -9.28
C ALA A 248 3.07 9.63 -9.68
N VAL A 249 3.86 9.15 -8.72
CA VAL A 249 5.09 8.38 -8.97
C VAL A 249 4.77 7.08 -9.69
N ALA A 250 3.79 6.30 -9.22
CA ALA A 250 3.40 5.04 -9.86
C ALA A 250 2.94 5.26 -11.32
N VAL A 251 2.13 6.31 -11.56
CA VAL A 251 1.68 6.71 -12.89
C VAL A 251 2.84 7.23 -13.74
N GLY A 252 3.77 8.00 -13.17
CA GLY A 252 4.97 8.47 -13.86
C GLY A 252 5.86 7.32 -14.32
N LEU A 253 6.15 6.37 -13.42
CA LEU A 253 6.88 5.14 -13.75
C LEU A 253 6.19 4.34 -14.86
N ARG A 254 4.85 4.30 -14.84
CA ARG A 254 4.05 3.68 -15.90
C ARG A 254 4.23 4.36 -17.23
N LEU A 255 4.10 5.69 -17.27
CA LEU A 255 4.20 6.49 -18.50
C LEU A 255 5.61 6.43 -19.10
N MET A 256 6.64 6.35 -18.26
CA MET A 256 8.04 6.20 -18.69
C MET A 256 8.43 4.76 -19.03
N ALA A 257 7.50 3.80 -18.91
CA ALA A 257 7.74 2.37 -19.07
C ALA A 257 8.93 1.84 -18.23
N GLN A 258 9.17 2.46 -17.07
CA GLN A 258 10.26 2.09 -16.15
C GLN A 258 9.83 1.09 -15.08
N GLU A 259 8.54 0.73 -15.03
CA GLU A 259 8.06 -0.36 -14.19
C GLU A 259 8.76 -1.68 -14.52
N ARG A 260 9.00 -2.53 -13.51
CA ARG A 260 9.57 -3.88 -13.66
C ARG A 260 11.01 -3.87 -14.19
N SER A 261 11.72 -2.74 -14.11
CA SER A 261 13.13 -2.62 -14.46
C SER A 261 14.03 -3.10 -13.32
N ALA A 262 14.62 -4.30 -13.48
CA ALA A 262 15.54 -4.88 -12.49
C ALA A 262 16.74 -3.96 -12.20
N ARG A 263 17.23 -3.21 -13.20
CA ARG A 263 18.35 -2.27 -13.04
C ARG A 263 17.99 -1.11 -12.13
N LEU A 264 16.81 -0.52 -12.31
CA LEU A 264 16.35 0.58 -11.45
C LEU A 264 16.02 0.08 -10.05
N THR A 265 15.41 -1.10 -9.92
CA THR A 265 15.21 -1.73 -8.61
C THR A 265 16.52 -1.88 -7.85
N ALA A 266 17.56 -2.43 -8.50
CA ALA A 266 18.87 -2.60 -7.89
C ALA A 266 19.55 -1.25 -7.58
N LEU A 267 19.40 -0.26 -8.47
CA LEU A 267 19.92 1.10 -8.25
C LEU A 267 19.32 1.72 -6.99
N PHE A 268 17.99 1.72 -6.85
CA PHE A 268 17.33 2.31 -5.67
C PHE A 268 17.60 1.51 -4.40
N ALA A 269 17.72 0.18 -4.48
CA ALA A 269 18.16 -0.63 -3.35
C ALA A 269 19.59 -0.26 -2.90
N GLY A 270 20.50 -0.05 -3.85
CA GLY A 270 21.86 0.42 -3.58
C GLY A 270 21.88 1.83 -2.99
N VAL A 271 21.08 2.75 -3.52
CA VAL A 271 20.92 4.10 -2.98
C VAL A 271 20.38 4.06 -1.54
N ALA A 272 19.40 3.20 -1.25
CA ALA A 272 18.88 3.04 0.10
C ALA A 272 19.97 2.63 1.10
N LEU A 273 20.79 1.64 0.72
CA LEU A 273 21.95 1.23 1.52
C LEU A 273 22.97 2.36 1.71
N LEU A 274 23.30 3.09 0.65
CA LEU A 274 24.24 4.21 0.72
C LEU A 274 23.72 5.35 1.60
N LEU A 275 22.43 5.70 1.51
CA LEU A 275 21.81 6.74 2.33
C LEU A 275 21.75 6.33 3.81
N ALA A 276 21.40 5.07 4.09
CA ALA A 276 21.40 4.55 5.46
C ALA A 276 22.81 4.55 6.07
N LEU A 277 23.82 4.11 5.30
CA LEU A 277 25.22 4.15 5.74
C LEU A 277 25.72 5.59 5.92
N ALA A 278 25.41 6.49 4.98
CA ALA A 278 25.78 7.90 5.07
C ALA A 278 25.15 8.58 6.29
N GLY A 279 23.88 8.26 6.60
CA GLY A 279 23.22 8.72 7.82
C GLY A 279 23.97 8.28 9.07
N ARG A 280 24.30 6.99 9.16
CA ARG A 280 25.00 6.42 10.32
C ARG A 280 26.43 6.95 10.52
N PHE A 281 27.15 7.27 9.45
CA PHE A 281 28.52 7.82 9.54
C PHE A 281 28.57 9.35 9.58
N GLY A 282 27.44 10.02 9.32
CA GLY A 282 27.33 11.48 9.36
C GLY A 282 26.90 12.04 10.73
N THR A 283 26.44 11.18 11.63
CA THR A 283 26.07 11.46 13.04
C THR A 283 27.16 11.03 14.00
#